data_AF-A0A377UQT2-F1
#
_entry.id   AF-A0A377UQT2-F1
#
_cell.length_a   1.000
_cell.length_b   1.000
_cell.length_c   1.000
_cell.angle_alpha   90.00
_cell.angle_beta   90.00
_cell.angle_gamma   90.00
#
_symmetry.space_group_name_H-M   'P 1'
#
loop_
_entity.id
_entity.type
_entity.pdbx_description
1 polymer ?
#
loop_
_entity_poly.entity_id
_entity_poly.type
_entity_poly.pdbx_seq_one_letter_code
_entity_poly.pdbx_strand_id
1 'polypeptide(L)'
;MNTEIAITVYDVMLLINGVPVVQIELKTLAVSPRRAMQQIVDYKADPGNGYSKTLLCFLQLFIVSNRTDTWYFANNNARQLQL
;
A
#
# COMPACT_ATOMS: atom_id res chain seq x y z
N MET A 1 -8.92 -6.03 -30.56
CA MET A 1 -7.57 -6.00 -29.95
C MET A 1 -7.68 -5.09 -28.74
N ASN A 2 -7.90 -5.67 -27.56
CA ASN A 2 -8.00 -4.89 -26.33
C ASN A 2 -6.57 -4.48 -25.96
N THR A 3 -6.25 -3.21 -26.13
CA THR A 3 -5.02 -2.62 -25.60
C THR A 3 -5.15 -2.60 -24.09
N GLU A 4 -4.60 -3.62 -23.43
CA GLU A 4 -4.33 -3.56 -22.00
C GLU A 4 -3.37 -2.39 -21.77
N ILE A 5 -3.91 -1.27 -21.30
CA ILE A 5 -3.10 -0.14 -20.86
C ILE A 5 -2.29 -0.67 -19.68
N ALA A 6 -0.99 -0.84 -19.87
CA ALA A 6 -0.08 -1.16 -18.78
C ALA A 6 -0.13 0.00 -17.77
N ILE A 7 -0.90 -0.16 -16.70
CA ILE A 7 -0.91 0.79 -15.58
C ILE A 7 0.44 0.63 -14.89
N THR A 8 1.33 1.61 -15.10
CA THR A 8 2.62 1.64 -14.39
C THR A 8 2.33 2.03 -12.94
N VAL A 9 2.49 1.10 -12.01
CA VAL A 9 2.43 1.36 -10.58
C VAL A 9 3.83 1.77 -10.14
N TYR A 10 3.97 2.97 -9.58
CA TYR A 10 5.24 3.42 -9.02
C TYR A 10 5.17 3.24 -7.50
N ASP A 11 5.92 2.27 -7.00
CA ASP A 11 6.07 2.02 -5.57
C ASP A 11 7.42 2.57 -5.08
N VAL A 12 7.37 3.35 -4.00
CA VAL A 12 8.56 3.86 -3.29
C VAL A 12 8.58 3.27 -1.89
N MET A 13 9.72 2.71 -1.49
CA MET A 13 9.91 2.16 -0.15
C MET A 13 10.91 3.02 0.63
N LEU A 14 10.46 3.57 1.75
CA LEU A 14 11.33 4.34 2.64
C LEU A 14 11.93 3.40 3.69
N LEU A 15 13.26 3.33 3.68
CA LEU A 15 14.03 2.57 4.65
C LEU A 15 14.53 3.52 5.75
N ILE A 16 14.22 3.20 6.99
CA ILE A 16 14.79 3.87 8.16
C ILE A 16 15.87 2.95 8.71
N ASN A 17 17.13 3.40 8.65
CA ASN A 17 18.30 2.60 9.05
C ASN A 17 18.37 1.22 8.35
N GLY A 18 17.98 1.17 7.07
CA GLY A 18 17.96 -0.07 6.29
C GLY A 18 16.73 -0.96 6.50
N VAL A 19 15.83 -0.61 7.42
CA VAL A 19 14.57 -1.33 7.65
C VAL A 19 13.44 -0.70 6.84
N PRO A 20 12.68 -1.45 6.03
CA PRO A 20 11.55 -0.90 5.28
C PRO A 20 10.40 -0.57 6.25
N VAL A 21 10.10 0.72 6.40
CA VAL A 21 9.10 1.22 7.37
C VAL A 21 7.86 1.80 6.67
N VAL A 22 8.03 2.42 5.50
CA VAL A 22 6.93 3.07 4.78
C VAL A 22 6.90 2.58 3.35
N GLN A 23 5.70 2.21 2.89
CA GLN A 23 5.41 1.95 1.49
C GLN A 23 4.53 3.07 0.94
N ILE A 24 4.95 3.64 -0.19
CA ILE A 24 4.27 4.73 -0.87
C ILE A 24 3.87 4.24 -2.26
N GLU A 25 2.58 4.21 -2.55
CA GLU A 25 2.04 3.84 -3.86
C GLU A 25 1.53 5.11 -4.57
N LEU A 26 2.08 5.38 -5.76
CA LEU A 26 1.66 6.50 -6.59
C LEU A 26 0.62 6.05 -7.63
N LYS A 27 -0.50 6.76 -7.70
CA LYS A 27 -1.61 6.47 -8.62
C LYS A 27 -1.82 7.62 -9.60
N THR A 28 -2.22 7.30 -10.84
CA THR A 28 -2.44 8.26 -11.94
C THR A 28 -3.76 9.03 -11.85
N LEU A 29 -4.76 8.52 -11.11
CA LEU A 29 -6.09 9.12 -10.94
C LEU A 29 -6.54 9.06 -9.47
N ALA A 30 -7.66 9.72 -9.17
CA ALA A 30 -8.30 9.70 -7.86
C ALA A 30 -8.73 8.27 -7.47
N VAL A 31 -7.89 7.58 -6.71
CA VAL A 31 -8.27 6.35 -6.00
C VAL A 31 -8.90 6.77 -4.68
N SER A 32 -10.10 6.26 -4.40
CA SER A 32 -10.73 6.52 -3.11
C SER A 32 -9.91 5.88 -1.99
N PRO A 33 -9.77 6.54 -0.83
CA PRO A 33 -8.98 6.02 0.30
C PRO A 33 -9.44 4.63 0.72
N ARG A 34 -10.74 4.38 0.66
CA ARG A 34 -11.35 3.08 0.96
C ARG A 34 -10.85 1.98 0.03
N ARG A 35 -10.72 2.26 -1.27
CA ARG A 35 -10.21 1.28 -2.25
C ARG A 35 -8.73 1.00 -2.03
N ALA A 36 -7.94 2.04 -1.72
CA ALA A 36 -6.54 1.90 -1.35
C ALA A 36 -6.36 1.05 -0.07
N MET A 37 -7.16 1.31 0.97
CA MET A 37 -7.15 0.51 2.20
C MET A 37 -7.56 -0.94 1.94
N GLN A 38 -8.63 -1.16 1.16
CA GLN A 38 -9.09 -2.51 0.82
C GLN A 38 -8.01 -3.29 0.08
N GLN A 39 -7.34 -2.67 -0.90
CA GLN A 39 -6.23 -3.30 -1.63
C GLN A 39 -5.13 -3.78 -0.68
N ILE A 40 -4.77 -2.99 0.34
CA ILE A 40 -3.73 -3.38 1.32
C ILE A 40 -4.23 -4.43 2.32
N VAL A 41 -5.50 -4.40 2.71
CA VAL A 41 -6.11 -5.45 3.54
C VAL A 41 -6.12 -6.78 2.79
N ASP A 42 -6.58 -6.78 1.55
CA ASP A 42 -6.62 -7.96 0.68
C ASP A 42 -5.20 -8.52 0.47
N TYR A 43 -4.23 -7.63 0.24
CA TYR A 43 -2.83 -8.03 0.06
C TYR A 43 -2.24 -8.71 1.29
N LYS A 44 -2.62 -8.29 2.51
CA LYS A 44 -2.16 -8.90 3.77
C LYS A 44 -2.88 -10.20 4.09
N ALA A 45 -4.12 -10.37 3.64
CA ALA A 45 -4.93 -11.55 3.89
C ALA A 45 -4.54 -12.74 2.98
N ASP A 46 -3.88 -12.48 1.85
CA ASP A 46 -3.51 -13.52 0.89
C ASP A 46 -2.44 -14.50 1.45
N PRO A 47 -2.75 -15.81 1.61
CA PRO A 47 -1.82 -16.79 2.15
C PRO A 47 -0.56 -16.93 1.28
N GLY A 48 0.59 -16.52 1.82
CA GLY A 48 1.87 -16.61 1.11
C GLY A 48 2.45 -15.26 0.67
N ASN A 49 1.78 -14.14 0.97
CA ASN A 49 2.38 -12.82 0.79
C ASN A 49 3.62 -12.65 1.70
N GLY A 50 4.61 -11.87 1.25
CA GLY A 50 5.82 -11.61 2.00
C GLY A 50 5.62 -10.78 3.30
N TYR A 51 4.43 -10.22 3.54
CA TYR A 51 4.20 -9.26 4.63
C TYR A 51 4.14 -9.90 6.02
N SER A 52 4.02 -11.22 6.11
CA SER A 52 3.95 -11.94 7.39
C SER A 52 5.28 -12.58 7.82
N LYS A 53 6.20 -12.87 6.89
CA LYS A 53 7.43 -13.64 7.18
C LYS A 53 8.70 -13.14 6.47
N THR A 54 8.67 -11.93 5.89
CA THR A 54 9.84 -11.31 5.25
C THR A 54 10.11 -9.91 5.81
N LEU A 55 11.12 -9.20 5.29
CA LEU A 55 11.41 -7.80 5.67
C LEU A 55 10.20 -6.86 5.58
N LEU A 56 9.21 -7.19 4.74
CA LEU A 56 7.98 -6.42 4.61
C LEU A 56 7.09 -6.45 5.87
N CYS A 57 7.37 -7.32 6.85
CA CYS A 57 6.68 -7.32 8.14
C CYS A 57 6.96 -6.07 8.99
N PHE A 58 8.04 -5.34 8.69
CA PHE A 58 8.40 -4.11 9.40
C PHE A 58 7.64 -2.86 8.92
N LEU A 59 6.86 -2.95 7.84
CA LEU A 59 6.08 -1.82 7.35
C LEU A 59 5.10 -1.34 8.41
N GLN A 60 5.20 -0.06 8.77
CA GLN A 60 4.36 0.59 9.77
C GLN A 60 3.36 1.55 9.15
N LEU A 61 3.64 2.08 7.96
CA LEU A 61 2.81 3.10 7.33
C LEU A 61 2.66 2.82 5.84
N PHE A 62 1.42 2.94 5.37
CA PHE A 62 1.10 2.94 3.94
C PHE A 62 0.66 4.33 3.54
N ILE A 63 1.19 4.83 2.44
CA ILE A 63 0.83 6.11 1.84
C ILE A 63 0.34 5.86 0.42
N VAL A 64 -0.80 6.44 0.08
CA VAL A 64 -1.29 6.49 -1.31
C VAL A 64 -1.41 7.93 -1.73
N SER A 65 -0.72 8.28 -2.80
CA SER A 65 -0.70 9.64 -3.33
C SER A 65 -1.07 9.63 -4.81
N ASN A 66 -1.80 10.66 -5.21
CA ASN A 66 -2.04 11.00 -6.60
C ASN A 66 -1.64 12.46 -6.83
N ARG A 67 -2.01 13.05 -7.97
CA ARG A 67 -1.63 14.43 -8.30
C ARG A 67 -2.20 15.49 -7.33
N THR A 68 -3.33 15.22 -6.68
CA THR A 68 -4.10 16.20 -5.89
C THR A 68 -4.21 15.84 -4.41
N ASP A 69 -4.24 14.55 -4.08
CA ASP A 69 -4.56 14.05 -2.74
C ASP A 69 -3.52 13.03 -2.26
N THR A 70 -3.23 13.07 -0.97
CA THR A 70 -2.35 12.10 -0.30
C THR A 70 -3.00 11.59 0.97
N TRP A 71 -3.09 10.27 1.09
CA TRP A 71 -3.73 9.57 2.20
C TRP A 71 -2.70 8.65 2.86
N TYR A 72 -2.76 8.51 4.18
CA TYR A 72 -1.87 7.63 4.93
C TYR A 72 -2.63 6.82 5.97
N PHE A 73 -2.15 5.62 6.26
CA PHE A 73 -2.71 4.78 7.32
C PHE A 73 -1.66 3.87 7.92
N ALA A 74 -1.78 3.66 9.24
CA ALA A 74 -0.87 2.81 9.98
C ALA A 74 -1.16 1.33 9.75
N ASN A 75 -0.11 0.50 9.74
CA ASN A 75 -0.19 -0.96 9.71
C ASN A 75 -0.51 -1.51 11.10
N ASN A 76 -1.64 -1.07 11.66
CA ASN A 76 -2.14 -1.58 12.92
C ASN A 76 -3.07 -2.77 12.65
N ASN A 77 -3.26 -3.60 13.67
CA ASN A 77 -4.12 -4.79 13.60
C ASN A 77 -5.50 -4.45 13.00
N ALA A 78 -6.04 -5.33 12.14
CA ALA A 78 -7.24 -5.08 11.32
C ALA A 78 -8.47 -4.57 12.10
N ARG A 79 -8.51 -4.79 13.42
CA ARG A 79 -9.52 -4.29 14.35
C ARG A 79 -9.61 -2.75 14.41
N GLN A 80 -8.55 -2.02 14.04
CA GLN A 80 -8.50 -0.55 14.13
C GLN A 80 -8.79 0.18 12.80
N LEU A 81 -9.01 -0.55 11.70
CA LEU A 81 -9.25 0.00 10.36
C LEU A 81 -10.74 0.06 9.98
N GLN A 82 -11.64 -0.20 10.93
CA GLN A 82 -13.09 -0.03 10.73
C GLN A 82 -13.46 1.46 10.93
N LEU A 83 -13.55 2.19 9.82
CA LEU A 83 -14.30 3.45 9.72
C LEU A 83 -15.57 3.21 8.90
#